data_AF-A0A6I1W749-F1
#
_entry.id   AF-A0A6I1W749-F1
#
_cell.length_a   1.000
_cell.length_b   1.000
_cell.length_c   1.000
_cell.angle_alpha   90.00
_cell.angle_beta   90.00
_cell.angle_gamma   90.00
#
_symmetry.space_group_name_H-M   'P 1'
#
loop_
_entity.id
_entity.type
_entity.pdbx_description
1 polymer ?
#
loop_
_entity_poly.entity_id
_entity_poly.type
_entity_poly.pdbx_seq_one_letter_code
_entity_poly.pdbx_strand_id
1 'polypeptide(L)'
;ERASRLFDHVIIAVAASPKKNPLFPLEQRVELAREVTKHLPNVEVVGFSTLLAHFAKEQNANVFLRGLHAVSDFEYEFQLANMNRQLAPDVE
;
A
#
# COMPACT_ATOMS: atom_id res chain seq x y z
N GLU A 1 -0.64 12.52 -1.41
CA GLU A 1 -0.03 13.75 -0.86
C GLU A 1 -0.12 13.89 0.66
N ARG A 2 -1.28 13.74 1.33
CA ARG A 2 -1.36 13.92 2.80
C ARG A 2 -0.32 13.08 3.56
N ALA A 3 -0.17 11.81 3.17
CA ALA A 3 0.84 10.89 3.70
C ALA A 3 2.27 11.45 3.64
N SER A 4 2.66 12.03 2.50
CA SER A 4 4.04 12.48 2.26
C SER A 4 4.42 13.69 3.12
N ARG A 5 3.45 14.33 3.77
CA ARG A 5 3.69 15.42 4.73
C ARG A 5 3.75 14.94 6.19
N LEU A 6 3.36 13.70 6.45
CA LEU A 6 3.26 13.11 7.79
C LEU A 6 4.36 12.09 8.07
N PHE A 7 4.92 11.49 7.03
CA PHE A 7 5.95 10.45 7.14
C PHE A 7 7.21 10.86 6.38
N ASP A 8 8.37 10.46 6.92
CA ASP A 8 9.66 10.72 6.30
C ASP A 8 9.80 10.04 4.94
N HIS A 9 9.29 8.80 4.81
CA HIS A 9 9.24 8.02 3.57
C HIS A 9 7.88 7.36 3.38
N VAL A 10 7.37 7.35 2.15
CA VAL A 10 6.08 6.73 1.81
C VAL A 10 6.25 5.80 0.62
N ILE A 11 5.84 4.55 0.78
CA ILE A 11 5.85 3.55 -0.31
C ILE A 11 4.41 3.33 -0.78
N ILE A 12 4.15 3.65 -2.04
CA ILE A 12 2.93 3.26 -2.75
C ILE A 12 3.10 1.82 -3.23
N ALA A 13 2.55 0.88 -2.47
CA ALA A 13 2.59 -0.54 -2.78
C ALA A 13 1.48 -0.94 -3.76
N VAL A 14 1.84 -1.24 -5.00
CA VAL A 14 0.90 -1.64 -6.06
C VAL A 14 0.80 -3.17 -6.10
N ALA A 15 -0.33 -3.72 -5.65
CA ALA A 15 -0.54 -5.16 -5.64
C ALA A 15 -0.76 -5.73 -7.06
N ALA A 16 -0.15 -6.88 -7.37
CA ALA A 16 -0.39 -7.61 -8.62
C ALA A 16 -1.86 -8.02 -8.77
N SER A 17 -2.45 -8.54 -7.70
CA SER A 17 -3.88 -8.91 -7.56
C SER A 17 -4.50 -9.62 -8.78
N PRO A 18 -3.92 -10.72 -9.31
CA PRO A 18 -4.43 -11.38 -10.52
C PRO A 18 -5.88 -11.86 -10.36
N LYS A 19 -6.29 -12.32 -9.17
CA LYS A 19 -7.67 -12.74 -8.89
C LYS A 19 -8.72 -11.64 -9.08
N LYS A 20 -8.32 -10.36 -9.03
CA LYS A 20 -9.21 -9.20 -9.23
C LYS A 20 -9.28 -8.77 -10.70
N ASN A 21 -8.57 -9.44 -11.60
CA ASN A 21 -8.47 -9.12 -13.03
C ASN A 21 -8.31 -7.61 -13.30
N PRO A 22 -7.22 -6.97 -12.86
CA PRO A 22 -6.99 -5.55 -13.09
C PRO A 22 -6.97 -5.23 -14.59
N LEU A 23 -7.52 -4.07 -14.98
CA LEU A 23 -7.54 -3.63 -16.38
C LEU A 23 -6.14 -3.46 -16.98
N PHE A 24 -5.19 -2.99 -16.17
CA PHE A 24 -3.82 -2.73 -16.60
C PHE A 24 -2.83 -3.72 -15.96
N PRO A 25 -1.79 -4.14 -16.70
CA PRO A 25 -0.66 -4.89 -16.15
C PRO A 25 -0.02 -4.18 -14.95
N LEU A 26 0.61 -4.94 -14.07
CA LEU A 26 1.26 -4.39 -12.88
C LEU A 26 2.28 -3.29 -13.23
N GLU A 27 3.13 -3.54 -14.21
CA GLU A 27 4.17 -2.60 -14.66
C GLU A 27 3.57 -1.26 -15.10
N GLN A 28 2.49 -1.31 -15.90
CA GLN A 28 1.81 -0.10 -16.35
C GLN A 28 1.19 0.67 -15.18
N ARG A 29 0.61 -0.01 -14.18
CA ARG A 29 0.05 0.66 -12.99
C ARG A 29 1.12 1.30 -12.12
N VAL A 30 2.27 0.66 -11.98
CA VAL A 30 3.43 1.21 -11.27
C VAL A 30 3.94 2.46 -12.00
N GLU A 31 4.08 2.40 -13.31
CA GLU A 31 4.58 3.54 -14.10
C GLU A 31 3.62 4.74 -14.03
N LEU A 32 2.32 4.51 -14.19
CA LEU A 32 1.32 5.57 -14.04
C LEU A 32 1.36 6.22 -12.66
N ALA A 33 1.45 5.41 -11.59
CA ALA A 33 1.54 5.93 -10.23
C ALA A 33 2.84 6.73 -10.02
N ARG A 34 3.97 6.24 -10.56
CA ARG A 34 5.26 6.94 -10.49
C ARG A 34 5.20 8.31 -11.17
N GLU A 35 4.64 8.38 -12.38
CA GLU A 35 4.54 9.62 -13.14
C GLU A 35 3.72 10.69 -12.42
N VAL A 36 2.60 10.31 -11.80
CA VAL A 36 1.72 11.27 -11.10
C VAL A 36 2.23 11.66 -9.71
N THR A 37 3.19 10.94 -9.14
CA THR A 37 3.78 11.25 -7.82
C THR A 37 5.22 11.74 -7.88
N LYS A 38 5.80 11.92 -9.07
CA LYS A 38 7.21 12.32 -9.25
C LYS A 38 7.60 13.65 -8.58
N HIS A 39 6.64 14.53 -8.32
CA HIS A 39 6.86 15.80 -7.62
C HIS A 39 7.03 15.63 -6.10
N LEU A 40 6.81 14.43 -5.56
CA LEU A 40 6.93 14.12 -4.14
C LEU A 40 8.27 13.37 -3.90
N PRO A 41 9.30 14.03 -3.34
CA PRO A 41 10.66 13.47 -3.28
C PRO A 41 10.80 12.29 -2.31
N ASN A 42 9.87 12.13 -1.37
CA ASN A 42 9.84 11.07 -0.37
C ASN A 42 8.80 9.98 -0.67
N VAL A 43 8.35 9.88 -1.93
CA VAL A 43 7.41 8.85 -2.36
C VAL A 43 8.08 7.90 -3.34
N GLU A 44 8.02 6.61 -3.01
CA GLU A 44 8.45 5.53 -3.88
C GLU A 44 7.24 4.71 -4.34
N VAL A 45 7.29 4.17 -5.55
CA VAL A 45 6.23 3.30 -6.10
C VAL A 45 6.82 1.94 -6.41
N VAL A 46 6.29 0.91 -5.75
CA VAL A 46 6.79 -0.47 -5.85
C VAL A 46 5.64 -1.43 -6.11
N GLY A 47 5.79 -2.26 -7.13
CA GLY A 47 4.88 -3.36 -7.40
C GLY A 47 5.23 -4.59 -6.57
N PHE A 48 4.23 -5.32 -6.08
CA PHE A 48 4.45 -6.55 -5.31
C PHE A 48 3.44 -7.65 -5.66
N SER A 49 3.85 -8.91 -5.47
CA SER A 49 3.03 -10.10 -5.72
C SER A 49 2.91 -11.04 -4.51
N THR A 50 3.53 -10.70 -3.38
CA THR A 50 3.50 -11.43 -2.10
C THR A 50 2.36 -10.93 -1.19
N LEU A 51 2.26 -11.48 0.03
CA LEU A 51 1.35 -10.91 1.04
C LEU A 51 1.86 -9.54 1.47
N LEU A 52 0.92 -8.62 1.74
CA LEU A 52 1.25 -7.27 2.17
C LEU A 52 2.13 -7.23 3.43
N ALA A 53 1.88 -8.12 4.40
CA ALA A 53 2.68 -8.25 5.60
C ALA A 53 4.15 -8.62 5.31
N HIS A 54 4.39 -9.53 4.36
CA HIS A 54 5.74 -9.89 3.92
C HIS A 54 6.41 -8.72 3.20
N PHE A 55 5.69 -8.07 2.28
CA PHE A 55 6.19 -6.90 1.58
C PHE A 55 6.57 -5.77 2.56
N ALA A 56 5.72 -5.48 3.54
CA ALA A 56 6.02 -4.48 4.56
C ALA A 56 7.31 -4.80 5.32
N LYS A 57 7.50 -6.06 5.70
CA LYS A 57 8.73 -6.52 6.36
C LYS A 57 9.96 -6.38 5.45
N GLU A 58 9.85 -6.77 4.18
CA GLU A 58 10.94 -6.62 3.19
C GLU A 58 11.34 -5.15 2.99
N GLN A 59 10.37 -4.23 3.03
CA GLN A 59 10.59 -2.79 2.91
C GLN A 59 10.95 -2.10 4.23
N ASN A 60 11.01 -2.84 5.35
CA ASN A 60 11.14 -2.28 6.70
C ASN A 60 10.09 -1.19 6.99
N ALA A 61 8.87 -1.36 6.50
CA ALA A 61 7.78 -0.43 6.72
C ALA A 61 7.16 -0.65 8.10
N ASN A 62 6.95 0.44 8.84
CA ASN A 62 6.44 0.41 10.21
C ASN A 62 4.95 0.72 10.32
N VAL A 63 4.31 1.24 9.28
CA VAL A 63 2.91 1.70 9.33
C VAL A 63 2.16 1.33 8.05
N PHE A 64 0.94 0.82 8.20
CA PHE A 64 -0.01 0.68 7.09
C PHE A 64 -0.93 1.89 6.96
N LEU A 65 -0.78 2.66 5.88
CA LEU A 65 -1.69 3.75 5.58
C LEU A 65 -2.84 3.32 4.67
N ARG A 66 -4.08 3.57 5.10
CA ARG A 66 -5.31 3.25 4.35
C ARG A 66 -6.25 4.45 4.28
N GLY A 67 -6.88 4.64 3.12
CA GLY A 67 -7.95 5.61 2.94
C GLY A 67 -9.31 4.94 3.21
N LEU A 68 -10.17 5.60 3.98
CA LEU A 68 -11.55 5.18 4.22
C LEU A 68 -12.48 6.21 3.57
N HIS A 69 -13.40 5.77 2.70
CA HIS A 69 -14.30 6.66 1.98
C HIS A 69 -15.75 6.56 2.48
N ALA A 70 -16.21 5.35 2.82
CA ALA A 70 -17.55 5.11 3.35
C ALA A 70 -17.53 4.26 4.64
N VAL A 71 -18.63 4.30 5.39
CA VAL A 71 -18.78 3.47 6.62
C VAL A 71 -18.67 1.97 6.30
N SER A 72 -19.10 1.54 5.11
CA SER A 72 -18.95 0.15 4.66
C SER A 72 -17.50 -0.28 4.46
N ASP A 73 -16.58 0.65 4.14
CA ASP A 73 -15.16 0.35 4.02
C ASP A 73 -14.54 0.05 5.39
N PHE A 74 -15.11 0.61 6.45
CA PHE A 74 -14.60 0.45 7.81
C PHE A 74 -14.63 -0.99 8.28
N GLU A 75 -15.75 -1.72 8.11
CA GLU A 75 -15.84 -3.11 8.57
C GLU A 75 -14.84 -4.02 7.85
N TYR A 76 -14.71 -3.86 6.52
CA TYR A 76 -13.76 -4.63 5.72
C TYR A 76 -12.31 -4.33 6.10
N GLU A 77 -11.95 -3.04 6.19
CA GLU A 77 -10.59 -2.63 6.56
C GLU A 77 -10.26 -2.99 8.02
N PHE A 78 -11.24 -2.95 8.93
CA PHE A 78 -11.05 -3.37 10.32
C PHE A 78 -10.71 -4.86 10.44
N GLN A 79 -11.36 -5.72 9.65
CA GLN A 79 -11.00 -7.14 9.58
C GLN A 79 -9.59 -7.35 9.04
N LEU A 80 -9.23 -6.66 7.94
CA LEU A 80 -7.88 -6.76 7.38
C LEU A 80 -6.80 -6.25 8.32
N ALA A 81 -7.04 -5.15 9.02
CA ALA A 81 -6.11 -4.60 9.99
C ALA A 81 -5.82 -5.60 11.11
N ASN A 82 -6.85 -6.27 11.64
CA ASN A 82 -6.67 -7.31 12.65
C ASN A 82 -5.88 -8.51 12.15
N MET A 83 -6.12 -8.96 10.91
CA MET A 83 -5.34 -10.05 10.31
C MET A 83 -3.88 -9.65 10.11
N ASN A 84 -3.61 -8.44 9.59
CA ASN A 84 -2.25 -7.96 9.37
C ASN A 84 -1.49 -7.75 10.69
N ARG A 85 -2.16 -7.27 11.74
CA ARG A 85 -1.56 -7.15 13.08
C ARG A 85 -1.12 -8.50 13.65
N GLN A 86 -1.83 -9.58 13.35
CA GLN A 86 -1.40 -10.93 13.74
C GLN A 86 -0.20 -11.42 12.91
N LEU A 87 -0.14 -11.08 11.63
CA LEU A 87 0.91 -11.52 10.70
C LEU A 87 2.19 -10.68 10.77
N ALA A 88 2.06 -9.42 11.16
CA ALA A 88 3.13 -8.43 11.27
C ALA A 88 2.90 -7.55 12.52
N PRO A 89 3.16 -8.09 13.73
CA PRO A 89 2.90 -7.38 14.98
C PRO A 89 3.77 -6.14 15.20
N ASP A 90 4.90 -6.06 14.50
CA ASP A 90 5.84 -4.93 14.56
C ASP A 90 5.44 -3.77 13.62
N VAL A 91 4.32 -3.90 12.89
CA VAL A 91 3.80 -2.90 11.94
C VAL A 91 2.48 -2.37 12.48
N GLU A 92 2.41 -1.04 12.65
CA GLU A 92 1.24 -0.32 13.17
C GLU A 92 0.12 -0.11 12.14
#